data_AF-A0AAW2ZR40-F1
#
_entry.id   AF-A0AAW2ZR40-F1
#
_cell.length_a   1.000
_cell.length_b   1.000
_cell.length_c   1.000
_cell.angle_alpha   90.00
_cell.angle_beta   90.00
_cell.angle_gamma   90.00
#
_symmetry.space_group_name_H-M   'P 1'
#
loop_
_entity.id
_entity.type
_entity.pdbx_description
1 polymer ?
#
loop_
_entity_poly.entity_id
_entity_poly.type
_entity_poly.pdbx_seq_one_letter_code
_entity_poly.pdbx_strand_id
1 'polypeptide(L)'
;MCEAFVLISKEIPNAKERNSFLAYLLSSHKQEWVGNDISQIVGDPGLLLKLLEIIPESNPQQQAALVAAKQKMVHIMMLFVHVTKRLVVSSGDSQIQLLLAEYLLEMVPNVMNLIRTLHLLYAPQTQQLIDEKNREHLFYVGIDEEERLLGNNCFNASALSDTQLRVYHIHRAIRSIRTHAYSLMGFACQLCDKGAQFWSNPQMFNLLGNSVFSHLDDMDNKDTKALLSFVSSFILYCPEGLYDSLLSNVLVPYSANLYKRLDAQWCQLLAPERAARVMSDEQLRKETVYEKILIELTREVITVFSDLMSGLRKAKDKPAGAPNATCKYLLRNDNVIGMWIMIAIRMVALPDTICVNKSTLFLQNLIPYLNNNKKLNVLLCGDLLQSSIKSLMMHKEEMHQQLINFIADIYVYYFNNDLEMLKNIMLNLPHADISKVNALNKNVKKEMAPFIQVNGANVCNAKTSKKVRAHMKQFLNPICGKYSGEFKSTKSIVSISNGNNERMKSADKKAKESFLDDLSVSYLSTMFQ
;
A
#
# COMPACT_ATOMS: atom_id res chain seq x y z
N MET A 1 15.78 -28.69 -0.27
CA MET A 1 16.00 -29.89 -1.13
C MET A 1 15.04 -29.90 -2.32
N CYS A 2 13.71 -29.81 -2.12
CA CYS A 2 12.75 -29.80 -3.24
C CYS A 2 12.98 -28.69 -4.28
N GLU A 3 13.39 -27.48 -3.85
CA GLU A 3 13.79 -26.42 -4.78
C GLU A 3 14.94 -26.85 -5.70
N ALA A 4 15.94 -27.55 -5.16
CA ALA A 4 17.07 -28.04 -5.94
C ALA A 4 16.61 -29.14 -6.92
N PHE A 5 15.71 -30.03 -6.50
CA PHE A 5 15.13 -31.02 -7.40
C PHE A 5 14.33 -30.39 -8.54
N VAL A 6 13.61 -29.30 -8.28
CA VAL A 6 12.92 -28.54 -9.34
C VAL A 6 13.91 -27.90 -10.30
N LEU A 7 15.04 -27.39 -9.81
CA LEU A 7 16.10 -26.88 -10.70
C LEU A 7 16.75 -28.00 -11.51
N ILE A 8 17.08 -29.13 -10.88
CA ILE A 8 17.63 -30.32 -11.55
C ILE A 8 16.66 -30.87 -12.59
N SER A 9 15.34 -30.80 -12.33
CA SER A 9 14.35 -31.26 -13.30
C SER A 9 14.46 -30.52 -14.64
N LYS A 10 15.02 -29.31 -14.69
CA LYS A 10 15.25 -28.56 -15.94
C LYS A 10 16.28 -29.22 -16.84
N GLU A 11 17.22 -29.95 -16.26
CA GLU A 11 18.24 -30.71 -17.00
C GLU A 11 17.66 -31.99 -17.63
N ILE A 12 16.40 -32.35 -17.33
CA ILE A 12 15.70 -33.46 -17.98
C ILE A 12 15.22 -32.95 -19.36
N PRO A 13 15.80 -33.43 -20.48
CA PRO A 13 15.49 -32.91 -21.81
C PRO A 13 14.10 -33.34 -22.30
N ASN A 14 13.62 -34.49 -21.83
CA ASN A 14 12.30 -35.00 -22.17
C ASN A 14 11.22 -34.34 -21.29
N ALA A 15 10.38 -33.51 -21.89
CA ALA A 15 9.31 -32.80 -21.18
C ALA A 15 8.34 -33.74 -20.46
N LYS A 16 8.04 -34.92 -21.03
CA LYS A 16 7.16 -35.91 -20.41
C LYS A 16 7.78 -36.50 -19.13
N GLU A 17 9.06 -36.88 -19.19
CA GLU A 17 9.78 -37.42 -18.03
C GLU A 17 9.92 -36.37 -16.93
N ARG A 18 10.21 -35.13 -17.30
CA ARG A 18 10.28 -34.00 -16.37
C ARG A 18 8.93 -33.74 -15.69
N ASN A 19 7.83 -33.75 -16.43
CA ASN A 19 6.49 -33.59 -15.87
C ASN A 19 6.14 -34.74 -14.94
N SER A 20 6.48 -35.98 -15.30
CA SER A 20 6.30 -37.15 -14.42
C SER A 20 7.11 -37.03 -13.12
N PHE A 21 8.35 -36.54 -13.20
CA PHE A 21 9.19 -36.31 -12.02
C PHE A 21 8.59 -35.24 -11.10
N LEU A 22 8.14 -34.11 -11.66
CA LEU A 22 7.50 -33.05 -10.89
C LEU A 22 6.16 -33.51 -10.29
N ALA A 23 5.38 -34.30 -11.03
CA ALA A 23 4.16 -34.89 -10.52
C ALA A 23 4.42 -35.85 -9.36
N TYR A 24 5.44 -36.69 -9.47
CA TYR A 24 5.89 -37.56 -8.38
C TYR A 24 6.30 -36.75 -7.13
N LEU A 25 7.01 -35.64 -7.31
CA LEU A 25 7.46 -34.78 -6.21
C LEU A 25 6.30 -34.05 -5.49
N LEU A 26 5.30 -33.59 -6.24
CA LEU A 26 4.30 -32.64 -5.75
C LEU A 26 2.94 -33.28 -5.42
N SER A 27 2.60 -34.43 -6.02
CA SER A 27 1.26 -35.01 -5.92
C SER A 27 0.84 -35.39 -4.50
N SER A 28 1.73 -35.98 -3.69
CA SER A 28 1.43 -36.32 -2.29
C SER A 28 1.14 -35.07 -1.46
N HIS A 29 1.98 -34.04 -1.59
CA HIS A 29 1.82 -32.76 -0.90
C HIS A 29 0.53 -32.05 -1.29
N LYS A 30 0.15 -32.12 -2.58
CA LYS A 30 -1.13 -31.62 -3.07
C LYS A 30 -2.31 -32.36 -2.42
N GLN A 31 -2.28 -33.69 -2.42
CA GLN A 31 -3.33 -34.52 -1.84
C GLN A 31 -3.50 -34.27 -0.33
N GLU A 32 -2.39 -34.10 0.39
CA GLU A 32 -2.43 -33.72 1.80
C GLU A 32 -3.11 -32.36 2.00
N TRP A 33 -2.77 -31.36 1.18
CA TRP A 33 -3.35 -30.01 1.25
C TRP A 33 -4.87 -29.99 1.06
N VAL A 34 -5.37 -30.75 0.09
CA VAL A 34 -6.81 -30.84 -0.21
C VAL A 34 -7.53 -31.84 0.71
N GLY A 35 -6.81 -32.50 1.61
CA GLY A 35 -7.38 -33.44 2.58
C GLY A 35 -8.36 -32.78 3.55
N ASN A 36 -9.28 -33.58 4.09
CA ASN A 36 -10.33 -33.10 5.00
C ASN A 36 -9.74 -32.42 6.26
N ASP A 37 -8.65 -32.96 6.80
CA ASP A 37 -8.03 -32.44 8.03
C ASP A 37 -7.58 -30.98 7.86
N ILE A 38 -6.81 -30.70 6.79
CA ILE A 38 -6.37 -29.33 6.49
C ILE A 38 -7.57 -28.45 6.15
N SER A 39 -8.51 -28.96 5.34
CA SER A 39 -9.72 -28.22 4.93
C SER A 39 -10.55 -27.74 6.14
N GLN A 40 -10.71 -28.57 7.17
CA GLN A 40 -11.39 -28.21 8.41
C GLN A 40 -10.61 -27.15 9.19
N ILE A 41 -9.29 -27.35 9.36
CA ILE A 41 -8.46 -26.41 10.11
C ILE A 41 -8.44 -25.02 9.48
N VAL A 42 -8.25 -24.94 8.16
CA VAL A 42 -8.19 -23.64 7.47
C VAL A 42 -9.55 -22.95 7.39
N GLY A 43 -10.65 -23.67 7.63
CA GLY A 43 -12.00 -23.13 7.63
C GLY A 43 -12.50 -22.63 9.00
N ASP A 44 -11.83 -23.02 10.09
CA ASP A 44 -12.27 -22.78 11.46
C ASP A 44 -11.23 -21.96 12.27
N PRO A 45 -11.58 -20.75 12.75
CA PRO A 45 -10.65 -19.90 13.49
C PRO A 45 -10.21 -20.51 14.83
N GLY A 46 -11.08 -21.26 15.52
CA GLY A 46 -10.74 -21.92 16.78
C GLY A 46 -9.71 -23.06 16.58
N LEU A 47 -9.90 -23.89 15.55
CA LEU A 47 -8.92 -24.91 15.17
C LEU A 47 -7.60 -24.28 14.73
N LEU A 48 -7.63 -23.18 13.99
CA LEU A 48 -6.40 -22.47 13.61
C LEU A 48 -5.66 -21.90 14.83
N LEU A 49 -6.38 -21.32 15.81
CA LEU A 49 -5.78 -20.85 17.07
C LEU A 49 -5.14 -21.98 17.88
N LYS A 50 -5.78 -23.16 17.94
CA LYS A 50 -5.22 -24.36 18.58
C LYS A 50 -4.00 -24.90 17.82
N LEU A 51 -4.08 -24.95 16.49
CA LEU A 51 -2.97 -25.34 15.62
C LEU A 51 -1.75 -24.45 15.85
N LEU A 52 -1.96 -23.14 15.99
CA LEU A 52 -0.91 -22.18 16.26
C LEU A 52 -0.43 -22.19 17.72
N GLU A 53 -1.02 -23.03 18.58
CA GLU A 53 -0.76 -23.09 20.01
C GLU A 53 -1.00 -21.73 20.69
N ILE A 54 -1.98 -20.96 20.24
CA ILE A 54 -2.39 -19.70 20.89
C ILE A 54 -3.32 -20.01 22.06
N ILE A 55 -4.25 -20.93 21.84
CA ILE A 55 -5.16 -21.46 22.86
C ILE A 55 -4.87 -22.95 23.10
N PRO A 56 -5.07 -23.48 24.31
CA PRO A 56 -4.78 -24.87 24.61
C PRO A 56 -5.76 -25.84 23.94
N GLU A 57 -5.26 -27.01 23.54
CA GLU A 57 -6.09 -28.19 23.25
C GLU A 57 -6.05 -29.12 24.47
N SER A 58 -7.24 -29.44 24.99
CA SER A 58 -7.37 -30.28 26.18
C SER A 58 -7.09 -31.75 25.89
N ASN A 59 -7.30 -32.19 24.64
CA ASN A 59 -7.04 -33.56 24.22
C ASN A 59 -5.58 -33.73 23.71
N PRO A 60 -4.71 -34.49 24.41
CA PRO A 60 -3.31 -34.66 24.00
C PRO A 60 -3.12 -35.29 22.61
N GLN A 61 -4.02 -36.20 22.21
CA GLN A 61 -3.96 -36.84 20.88
C GLN A 61 -4.29 -35.83 19.79
N GLN A 62 -5.29 -34.97 20.03
CA GLN A 62 -5.66 -33.90 19.12
C GLN A 62 -4.56 -32.82 19.05
N GLN A 63 -3.93 -32.48 20.17
CA GLN A 63 -2.78 -31.58 20.20
C GLN A 63 -1.62 -32.12 19.34
N ALA A 64 -1.28 -33.41 19.48
CA ALA A 64 -0.23 -34.03 18.68
C ALA A 64 -0.57 -34.01 17.18
N ALA A 65 -1.84 -34.28 16.82
CA ALA A 65 -2.33 -34.20 15.45
C ALA A 65 -2.22 -32.77 14.88
N LEU A 66 -2.57 -31.74 15.67
CA LEU A 66 -2.47 -30.34 15.29
C LEU A 66 -1.02 -29.89 15.08
N VAL A 67 -0.08 -30.33 15.93
CA VAL A 67 1.35 -30.03 15.76
C VAL A 67 1.89 -30.65 14.47
N ALA A 68 1.52 -31.90 14.18
CA ALA A 68 1.87 -32.55 12.92
C ALA A 68 1.25 -31.83 11.70
N ALA A 69 -0.02 -31.43 11.81
CA ALA A 69 -0.72 -30.68 10.77
C ALA A 69 -0.07 -29.31 10.51
N LYS A 70 0.36 -28.58 11.55
CA LYS A 70 1.07 -27.29 11.44
C LYS A 70 2.34 -27.43 10.62
N GLN A 71 3.17 -28.43 10.94
CA GLN A 71 4.44 -28.66 10.24
C GLN A 71 4.19 -29.00 8.77
N LYS A 72 3.21 -29.89 8.49
CA LYS A 72 2.82 -30.24 7.13
C LYS A 72 2.29 -29.03 6.36
N MET A 73 1.35 -28.28 6.92
CA MET A 73 0.73 -27.12 6.29
C MET A 73 1.79 -26.08 5.89
N VAL A 74 2.68 -25.72 6.82
CA VAL A 74 3.78 -24.76 6.56
C VAL A 74 4.75 -25.29 5.50
N HIS A 75 5.11 -26.58 5.57
CA HIS A 75 6.00 -27.21 4.61
C HIS A 75 5.40 -27.19 3.19
N ILE A 76 4.15 -27.62 3.04
CA ILE A 76 3.45 -27.67 1.76
C ILE A 76 3.33 -26.26 1.15
N MET A 77 2.88 -25.27 1.93
CA MET A 77 2.77 -23.89 1.43
C MET A 77 4.12 -23.34 0.97
N MET A 78 5.16 -23.52 1.78
CA MET A 78 6.51 -23.05 1.44
C MET A 78 7.05 -23.76 0.19
N LEU A 79 6.84 -25.07 0.09
CA LEU A 79 7.20 -25.87 -1.08
C LEU A 79 6.57 -25.29 -2.34
N PHE A 80 5.23 -25.13 -2.37
CA PHE A 80 4.55 -24.62 -3.56
C PHE A 80 4.92 -23.18 -3.88
N VAL A 81 5.09 -22.30 -2.88
CA VAL A 81 5.55 -20.92 -3.11
C VAL A 81 6.93 -20.91 -3.77
N HIS A 82 7.91 -21.64 -3.23
CA HIS A 82 9.28 -21.60 -3.74
C HIS A 82 9.42 -22.30 -5.09
N VAL A 83 8.78 -23.45 -5.26
CA VAL A 83 8.75 -24.18 -6.54
C VAL A 83 8.14 -23.31 -7.64
N THR A 84 6.98 -22.70 -7.37
CA THR A 84 6.31 -21.83 -8.34
C THR A 84 7.17 -20.61 -8.67
N LYS A 85 7.71 -19.91 -7.67
CA LYS A 85 8.57 -18.74 -7.87
C LYS A 85 9.78 -19.07 -8.76
N ARG A 86 10.42 -20.22 -8.56
CA ARG A 86 11.59 -20.65 -9.35
C ARG A 86 11.24 -21.03 -10.78
N LEU A 87 10.02 -21.51 -11.03
CA LEU A 87 9.60 -21.90 -12.36
C LEU A 87 9.07 -20.71 -13.16
N VAL A 88 8.31 -19.81 -12.53
CA VAL A 88 7.85 -18.54 -13.14
C VAL A 88 9.01 -17.68 -13.62
N VAL A 89 10.04 -17.49 -12.78
CA VAL A 89 11.16 -16.57 -13.09
C VAL A 89 12.12 -17.16 -14.14
N SER A 90 12.14 -18.48 -14.31
CA SER A 90 13.25 -19.15 -15.00
C SER A 90 12.85 -20.09 -16.14
N SER A 91 11.57 -20.27 -16.44
CA SER A 91 11.14 -21.16 -17.52
C SER A 91 10.09 -20.51 -18.41
N GLY A 92 10.39 -20.38 -19.71
CA GLY A 92 9.39 -20.14 -20.76
C GLY A 92 8.62 -21.40 -21.16
N ASP A 93 8.77 -22.48 -20.37
CA ASP A 93 8.23 -23.80 -20.67
C ASP A 93 6.74 -23.86 -20.30
N SER A 94 5.88 -23.84 -21.32
CA SER A 94 4.43 -23.80 -21.16
C SER A 94 3.86 -25.05 -20.47
N GLN A 95 4.50 -26.21 -20.58
CA GLN A 95 3.98 -27.47 -20.03
C GLN A 95 4.17 -27.57 -18.52
N ILE A 96 5.33 -27.15 -18.00
CA ILE A 96 5.56 -27.10 -16.55
C ILE A 96 4.61 -26.10 -15.90
N GLN A 97 4.41 -24.94 -16.54
CA GLN A 97 3.50 -23.93 -16.04
C GLN A 97 2.05 -24.44 -15.98
N LEU A 98 1.63 -25.27 -16.94
CA LEU A 98 0.31 -25.91 -16.92
C LEU A 98 0.15 -26.89 -15.75
N LEU A 99 1.13 -27.78 -15.53
CA LEU A 99 1.11 -28.72 -14.40
C LEU A 99 1.00 -28.00 -13.05
N LEU A 100 1.80 -26.93 -12.87
CA LEU A 100 1.72 -26.12 -11.66
C LEU A 100 0.39 -25.38 -11.54
N ALA A 101 -0.15 -24.88 -12.65
CA ALA A 101 -1.44 -24.20 -12.66
C ALA A 101 -2.57 -25.12 -12.18
N GLU A 102 -2.57 -26.40 -12.60
CA GLU A 102 -3.54 -27.40 -12.13
C GLU A 102 -3.43 -27.62 -10.62
N TYR A 103 -2.22 -27.81 -10.11
CA TYR A 103 -2.02 -28.01 -8.66
C TYR A 103 -2.37 -26.77 -7.85
N LEU A 104 -1.98 -25.59 -8.31
CA LEU A 104 -2.36 -24.34 -7.64
C LEU A 104 -3.86 -24.17 -7.61
N LEU A 105 -4.56 -24.47 -8.71
CA LEU A 105 -6.01 -24.36 -8.79
C LEU A 105 -6.72 -25.27 -7.77
N GLU A 106 -6.24 -26.51 -7.59
CA GLU A 106 -6.75 -27.42 -6.56
C GLU A 106 -6.47 -26.91 -5.14
N MET A 107 -5.39 -26.16 -4.93
CA MET A 107 -5.05 -25.59 -3.63
C MET A 107 -5.87 -24.34 -3.27
N VAL A 108 -6.33 -23.58 -4.28
CA VAL A 108 -6.99 -22.27 -4.12
C VAL A 108 -8.13 -22.28 -3.10
N PRO A 109 -9.07 -23.25 -3.07
CA PRO A 109 -10.18 -23.24 -2.11
C PRO A 109 -9.70 -23.20 -0.66
N ASN A 110 -8.74 -24.05 -0.31
CA ASN A 110 -8.18 -24.10 1.05
C ASN A 110 -7.29 -22.89 1.35
N VAL A 111 -6.61 -22.32 0.34
CA VAL A 111 -5.87 -21.06 0.51
C VAL A 111 -6.82 -19.88 0.77
N MET A 112 -7.93 -19.78 0.03
CA MET A 112 -8.96 -18.75 0.26
C MET A 112 -9.59 -18.89 1.65
N ASN A 113 -9.92 -20.10 2.06
CA ASN A 113 -10.43 -20.38 3.42
C ASN A 113 -9.42 -19.97 4.49
N LEU A 114 -8.14 -20.34 4.31
CA LEU A 114 -7.07 -19.95 5.22
C LEU A 114 -6.93 -18.43 5.33
N ILE A 115 -6.98 -17.71 4.20
CA ILE A 115 -6.91 -16.24 4.19
C ILE A 115 -8.09 -15.64 4.97
N ARG A 116 -9.31 -16.08 4.68
CA ARG A 116 -10.53 -15.66 5.40
C ARG A 116 -10.38 -15.89 6.90
N THR A 117 -9.93 -17.07 7.30
CA THR A 117 -9.75 -17.44 8.71
C THR A 117 -8.65 -16.61 9.37
N LEU A 118 -7.55 -16.32 8.67
CA LEU A 118 -6.49 -15.43 9.14
C LEU A 118 -6.94 -13.97 9.32
N HIS A 119 -7.91 -13.51 8.52
CA HIS A 119 -8.53 -12.18 8.69
C HIS A 119 -9.50 -12.19 9.87
N LEU A 120 -10.30 -13.25 10.01
CA LEU A 120 -11.19 -13.44 11.15
C LEU A 120 -10.46 -13.50 12.50
N LEU A 121 -9.18 -13.84 12.53
CA LEU A 121 -8.40 -13.77 13.77
C LEU A 121 -8.45 -12.37 14.40
N TYR A 122 -8.63 -11.30 13.62
CA TYR A 122 -8.73 -9.92 14.15
C TYR A 122 -10.14 -9.55 14.64
N ALA A 123 -11.17 -10.33 14.28
CA ALA A 123 -12.53 -10.04 14.67
C ALA A 123 -12.68 -10.09 16.20
N PRO A 124 -13.48 -9.20 16.82
CA PRO A 124 -13.62 -9.15 18.27
C PRO A 124 -14.00 -10.49 18.91
N GLN A 125 -14.87 -11.26 18.24
CA GLN A 125 -15.34 -12.57 18.72
C GLN A 125 -14.19 -13.58 18.81
N THR A 126 -13.23 -13.54 17.88
CA THR A 126 -12.08 -14.45 17.89
C THR A 126 -10.99 -13.95 18.84
N GLN A 127 -10.74 -12.64 18.90
CA GLN A 127 -9.78 -12.04 19.83
C GLN A 127 -10.13 -12.33 21.29
N GLN A 128 -11.41 -12.40 21.64
CA GLN A 128 -11.87 -12.75 22.99
C GLN A 128 -11.40 -14.14 23.47
N LEU A 129 -11.08 -15.06 22.55
CA LEU A 129 -10.58 -16.40 22.88
C LEU A 129 -9.10 -16.40 23.31
N ILE A 130 -8.39 -15.30 23.07
CA ILE A 130 -6.95 -15.17 23.21
C ILE A 130 -6.64 -14.40 24.49
N ASP A 131 -5.62 -14.81 25.24
CA ASP A 131 -5.15 -14.05 26.41
C ASP A 131 -4.77 -12.62 26.01
N GLU A 132 -5.39 -11.63 26.64
CA GLU A 132 -5.21 -10.21 26.38
C GLU A 132 -3.73 -9.79 26.40
N LYS A 133 -2.94 -10.38 27.30
CA LYS A 133 -1.50 -10.08 27.45
C LYS A 133 -0.68 -10.41 26.21
N ASN A 134 -1.16 -11.33 25.37
CA ASN A 134 -0.43 -11.80 24.20
C ASN A 134 -0.95 -11.22 22.88
N ARG A 135 -2.17 -10.64 22.85
CA ARG A 135 -2.83 -10.20 21.60
C ARG A 135 -2.00 -9.19 20.82
N GLU A 136 -1.46 -8.20 21.51
CA GLU A 136 -0.64 -7.13 20.91
C GLU A 136 0.53 -7.72 20.12
N HIS A 137 1.33 -8.58 20.77
CA HIS A 137 2.52 -9.15 20.16
C HIS A 137 2.26 -10.26 19.14
N LEU A 138 1.10 -10.91 19.22
CA LEU A 138 0.70 -11.91 18.23
C LEU A 138 0.22 -11.26 16.93
N PHE A 139 -0.61 -10.22 17.00
CA PHE A 139 -1.36 -9.74 15.83
C PHE A 139 -0.99 -8.35 15.35
N TYR A 140 -0.48 -7.46 16.20
CA TYR A 140 -0.27 -6.05 15.89
C TYR A 140 1.21 -5.71 15.70
N VAL A 141 2.10 -6.17 16.58
CA VAL A 141 3.54 -5.95 16.43
C VAL A 141 4.38 -7.06 17.07
N GLY A 142 5.16 -7.79 16.28
CA GLY A 142 6.04 -8.83 16.82
C GLY A 142 7.10 -8.23 17.75
N ILE A 143 7.57 -8.99 18.75
CA ILE A 143 8.60 -8.53 19.71
C ILE A 143 9.87 -8.06 18.98
N ASP A 144 10.30 -8.80 17.97
CA ASP A 144 11.45 -8.45 17.12
C ASP A 144 11.18 -7.22 16.23
N GLU A 145 9.94 -7.12 15.72
CA GLU A 145 9.52 -5.99 14.90
C GLU A 145 9.48 -4.71 15.72
N GLU A 146 8.99 -4.76 16.95
CA GLU A 146 8.93 -3.63 17.87
C GLU A 146 10.32 -3.07 18.15
N GLU A 147 11.27 -3.94 18.52
CA GLU A 147 12.66 -3.57 18.76
C GLU A 147 13.30 -2.94 17.51
N ARG A 148 13.12 -3.57 16.34
CA ARG A 148 13.60 -3.04 15.06
C ARG A 148 12.99 -1.67 14.76
N LEU A 149 11.68 -1.52 14.95
CA LEU A 149 10.98 -0.27 14.70
C LEU A 149 11.47 0.82 15.63
N LEU A 150 11.84 0.51 16.87
CA LEU A 150 12.40 1.48 17.82
C LEU A 150 13.86 1.86 17.53
N GLY A 151 14.51 1.18 16.59
CA GLY A 151 15.89 1.46 16.17
C GLY A 151 16.93 0.54 16.83
N ASN A 152 16.49 -0.49 17.55
CA ASN A 152 17.37 -1.50 18.11
C ASN A 152 17.73 -2.51 17.02
N ASN A 153 18.96 -2.40 16.50
CA ASN A 153 19.43 -3.23 15.37
C ASN A 153 19.87 -4.65 15.79
N CYS A 154 19.90 -4.95 17.09
CA CYS A 154 20.37 -6.22 17.63
C CYS A 154 19.27 -6.88 18.48
N PHE A 155 18.33 -7.57 17.83
CA PHE A 155 17.36 -8.41 18.53
C PHE A 155 18.01 -9.74 18.95
N ASN A 156 17.95 -10.06 20.25
CA ASN A 156 18.46 -11.31 20.81
C ASN A 156 17.31 -12.18 21.33
N ALA A 157 16.89 -13.17 20.54
CA ALA A 157 15.82 -14.10 20.93
C ALA A 157 16.16 -14.91 22.19
N SER A 158 17.45 -15.16 22.47
CA SER A 158 17.88 -15.93 23.65
C SER A 158 17.72 -15.17 24.97
N ALA A 159 17.48 -13.85 24.92
CA ALA A 159 17.21 -13.03 26.10
C ALA A 159 15.71 -13.00 26.47
N LEU A 160 14.84 -13.61 25.66
CA LEU A 160 13.41 -13.67 25.92
C LEU A 160 13.12 -14.70 27.02
N SER A 161 12.12 -14.41 27.85
CA SER A 161 11.50 -15.44 28.69
C SER A 161 10.83 -16.52 27.83
N ASP A 162 10.61 -17.72 28.38
CA ASP A 162 9.96 -18.82 27.66
C ASP A 162 8.61 -18.42 27.05
N THR A 163 7.84 -17.59 27.77
CA THR A 163 6.55 -17.10 27.29
C THR A 163 6.71 -16.15 26.11
N GLN A 164 7.65 -15.20 26.19
CA GLN A 164 7.95 -14.28 25.10
C GLN A 164 8.51 -15.00 23.87
N LEU A 165 9.38 -16.00 24.07
CA LEU A 165 9.93 -16.81 23.01
C LEU A 165 8.84 -17.58 22.25
N ARG A 166 7.87 -18.15 22.99
CA ARG A 166 6.68 -18.77 22.40
C ARG A 166 5.87 -17.78 21.57
N VAL A 167 5.54 -16.61 22.13
CA VAL A 167 4.79 -15.56 21.42
C VAL A 167 5.51 -15.11 20.14
N TYR A 168 6.83 -14.89 20.22
CA TYR A 168 7.69 -14.57 19.08
C TYR A 168 7.60 -15.63 17.97
N HIS A 169 7.72 -16.91 18.31
CA HIS A 169 7.63 -18.00 17.32
C HIS A 169 6.24 -18.10 16.69
N ILE A 170 5.18 -17.94 17.49
CA ILE A 170 3.80 -17.98 16.98
C ILE A 170 3.54 -16.80 16.04
N HIS A 171 3.91 -15.58 16.43
CA HIS A 171 3.79 -14.39 15.59
C HIS A 171 4.46 -14.60 14.22
N ARG A 172 5.70 -15.10 14.22
CA ARG A 172 6.45 -15.38 12.99
C ARG A 172 5.79 -16.47 12.13
N ALA A 173 5.21 -17.50 12.76
CA ALA A 173 4.46 -18.53 12.05
C ALA A 173 3.22 -17.95 11.36
N ILE A 174 2.40 -17.15 12.07
CA ILE A 174 1.22 -16.48 11.51
C ILE A 174 1.63 -15.64 10.29
N ARG A 175 2.65 -14.80 10.44
CA ARG A 175 3.15 -13.93 9.36
C ARG A 175 3.63 -14.72 8.15
N SER A 176 4.35 -15.82 8.39
CA SER A 176 4.86 -16.69 7.32
C SER A 176 3.71 -17.36 6.57
N ILE A 177 2.76 -17.96 7.29
CA ILE A 177 1.57 -18.59 6.71
C ILE A 177 0.79 -17.58 5.86
N ARG A 178 0.53 -16.37 6.39
CA ARG A 178 -0.17 -15.30 5.68
C ARG A 178 0.55 -14.88 4.40
N THR A 179 1.85 -14.62 4.48
CA THR A 179 2.67 -14.23 3.32
C THR A 179 2.66 -15.31 2.24
N HIS A 180 2.77 -16.59 2.64
CA HIS A 180 2.69 -17.70 1.70
C HIS A 180 1.30 -17.82 1.07
N ALA A 181 0.23 -17.64 1.84
CA ALA A 181 -1.14 -17.69 1.32
C ALA A 181 -1.39 -16.62 0.25
N TYR A 182 -1.00 -15.36 0.52
CA TYR A 182 -1.09 -14.28 -0.48
C TYR A 182 -0.22 -14.54 -1.70
N SER A 183 0.97 -15.13 -1.52
CA SER A 183 1.85 -15.48 -2.63
C SER A 183 1.24 -16.56 -3.52
N LEU A 184 0.67 -17.62 -2.95
CA LEU A 184 -0.01 -18.68 -3.69
C LEU A 184 -1.21 -18.13 -4.48
N MET A 185 -2.01 -17.25 -3.88
CA MET A 185 -3.09 -16.56 -4.60
C MET A 185 -2.57 -15.68 -5.73
N GLY A 186 -1.46 -14.97 -5.51
CA GLY A 186 -0.81 -14.18 -6.57
C GLY A 186 -0.32 -15.05 -7.73
N PHE A 187 0.26 -16.22 -7.43
CA PHE A 187 0.65 -17.18 -8.46
C PHE A 187 -0.54 -17.80 -9.19
N ALA A 188 -1.65 -18.04 -8.50
CA ALA A 188 -2.88 -18.51 -9.14
C ALA A 188 -3.38 -17.49 -10.18
N CYS A 189 -3.37 -16.19 -9.86
CA CYS A 189 -3.69 -15.12 -10.82
C CYS A 189 -2.80 -15.17 -12.06
N GLN A 190 -1.49 -15.40 -11.85
CA GLN A 190 -0.48 -15.38 -12.92
C GLN A 190 -0.51 -16.62 -13.84
N LEU A 191 -0.73 -17.82 -13.27
CA LEU A 191 -0.51 -19.08 -13.99
C LEU A 191 -1.79 -19.79 -14.41
N CYS A 192 -2.86 -19.67 -13.63
CA CYS A 192 -4.10 -20.42 -13.88
C CYS A 192 -4.97 -19.81 -15.00
N ASP A 193 -4.48 -18.76 -15.67
CA ASP A 193 -5.12 -18.15 -16.85
C ASP A 193 -4.90 -18.97 -18.13
N LYS A 194 -3.78 -19.71 -18.25
CA LYS A 194 -3.41 -20.43 -19.50
C LYS A 194 -4.36 -21.57 -19.89
N GLY A 195 -5.28 -21.95 -19.01
CA GLY A 195 -6.38 -22.88 -19.28
C GLY A 195 -7.77 -22.31 -18.99
N ALA A 196 -7.88 -20.99 -18.74
CA ALA A 196 -9.12 -20.29 -18.40
C ALA A 196 -9.89 -20.87 -17.20
N GLN A 197 -9.26 -21.57 -16.25
CA GLN A 197 -10.02 -22.22 -15.17
C GLN A 197 -10.22 -21.32 -13.94
N PHE A 198 -9.22 -20.49 -13.60
CA PHE A 198 -9.35 -19.57 -12.48
C PHE A 198 -10.29 -18.40 -12.80
N TRP A 199 -9.99 -17.66 -13.88
CA TRP A 199 -10.73 -16.45 -14.24
C TRP A 199 -12.13 -16.71 -14.83
N SER A 200 -12.40 -17.91 -15.37
CA SER A 200 -13.75 -18.24 -15.87
C SER A 200 -14.73 -18.64 -14.78
N ASN A 201 -14.32 -18.66 -13.50
CA ASN A 201 -15.26 -18.96 -12.42
C ASN A 201 -16.28 -17.80 -12.28
N PRO A 202 -17.58 -18.04 -12.54
CA PRO A 202 -18.59 -16.99 -12.49
C PRO A 202 -18.80 -16.42 -11.08
N GLN A 203 -18.38 -17.15 -10.04
CA GLN A 203 -18.45 -16.72 -8.64
C GLN A 203 -17.18 -16.02 -8.15
N MET A 204 -16.19 -15.77 -9.01
CA MET A 204 -14.89 -15.22 -8.60
C MET A 204 -15.00 -13.94 -7.78
N PHE A 205 -15.89 -13.01 -8.17
CA PHE A 205 -16.13 -11.79 -7.41
C PHE A 205 -16.57 -12.09 -5.96
N ASN A 206 -17.56 -12.96 -5.79
CA ASN A 206 -18.08 -13.35 -4.47
C ASN A 206 -17.04 -14.14 -3.67
N LEU A 207 -16.30 -15.04 -4.32
CA LEU A 207 -15.25 -15.82 -3.67
C LEU A 207 -14.15 -14.91 -3.12
N LEU A 208 -13.68 -13.95 -3.91
CA LEU A 208 -12.67 -12.98 -3.48
C LEU A 208 -13.21 -12.07 -2.36
N GLY A 209 -14.45 -11.57 -2.50
CA GLY A 209 -15.09 -10.73 -1.49
C GLY A 209 -15.27 -11.45 -0.15
N ASN A 210 -15.67 -12.72 -0.16
CA ASN A 210 -15.89 -13.52 1.03
C ASN A 210 -14.62 -14.17 1.60
N SER A 211 -13.47 -14.00 0.94
CA SER A 211 -12.19 -14.53 1.41
C SER A 211 -11.11 -13.46 1.48
N VAL A 212 -10.44 -13.16 0.37
CA VAL A 212 -9.24 -12.32 0.34
C VAL A 212 -9.53 -10.85 0.65
N PHE A 213 -10.74 -10.38 0.39
CA PHE A 213 -11.18 -9.01 0.72
C PHE A 213 -12.20 -8.99 1.86
N SER A 214 -12.26 -10.04 2.67
CA SER A 214 -13.14 -10.10 3.85
C SER A 214 -12.47 -9.46 5.07
N HIS A 215 -13.26 -8.91 6.00
CA HIS A 215 -12.79 -8.39 7.29
C HIS A 215 -11.60 -7.39 7.24
N LEU A 216 -11.48 -6.64 6.15
CA LEU A 216 -10.37 -5.69 5.96
C LEU A 216 -10.37 -4.54 6.97
N ASP A 217 -11.53 -4.19 7.52
CA ASP A 217 -11.64 -3.16 8.57
C ASP A 217 -10.96 -3.60 9.88
N ASP A 218 -10.98 -4.90 10.19
CA ASP A 218 -10.46 -5.44 11.46
C ASP A 218 -8.94 -5.65 11.44
N MET A 219 -8.35 -5.86 10.26
CA MET A 219 -6.94 -6.17 10.11
C MET A 219 -6.01 -5.04 10.58
N ASP A 220 -4.80 -5.38 11.03
CA ASP A 220 -3.77 -4.37 11.29
C ASP A 220 -3.10 -3.86 10.00
N ASN A 221 -2.45 -2.70 10.09
CA ASN A 221 -1.71 -2.07 9.01
C ASN A 221 -0.59 -2.94 8.44
N LYS A 222 0.15 -3.69 9.26
CA LYS A 222 1.24 -4.56 8.75
C LYS A 222 0.71 -5.69 7.86
N ASP A 223 -0.49 -6.17 8.16
CA ASP A 223 -1.14 -7.26 7.45
C ASP A 223 -1.91 -6.77 6.22
N THR A 224 -2.45 -5.56 6.30
CA THR A 224 -2.92 -4.79 5.14
C THR A 224 -1.77 -4.56 4.15
N LYS A 225 -0.58 -4.22 4.64
CA LYS A 225 0.63 -4.06 3.83
C LYS A 225 1.01 -5.37 3.13
N ALA A 226 0.96 -6.51 3.82
CA ALA A 226 1.25 -7.82 3.23
C ALA A 226 0.25 -8.19 2.11
N LEU A 227 -1.03 -7.85 2.26
CA LEU A 227 -2.08 -8.10 1.27
C LEU A 227 -1.81 -7.39 -0.07
N LEU A 228 -1.15 -6.23 -0.06
CA LEU A 228 -0.81 -5.47 -1.28
C LEU A 228 -0.02 -6.30 -2.31
N SER A 229 0.75 -7.30 -1.87
CA SER A 229 1.47 -8.21 -2.77
C SER A 229 0.53 -9.04 -3.65
N PHE A 230 -0.58 -9.54 -3.07
CA PHE A 230 -1.62 -10.21 -3.82
C PHE A 230 -2.39 -9.24 -4.71
N VAL A 231 -2.78 -8.07 -4.18
CA VAL A 231 -3.54 -7.06 -4.94
C VAL A 231 -2.79 -6.62 -6.20
N SER A 232 -1.48 -6.45 -6.11
CA SER A 232 -0.64 -6.16 -7.27
C SER A 232 -0.74 -7.26 -8.33
N SER A 233 -0.57 -8.52 -7.96
CA SER A 233 -0.71 -9.67 -8.87
C SER A 233 -2.13 -9.78 -9.45
N PHE A 234 -3.16 -9.57 -8.63
CA PHE A 234 -4.56 -9.57 -9.08
C PHE A 234 -4.79 -8.54 -10.18
N ILE A 235 -4.29 -7.31 -10.00
CA ILE A 235 -4.44 -6.23 -10.99
C ILE A 235 -3.65 -6.53 -12.26
N LEU A 236 -2.40 -6.98 -12.12
CA LEU A 236 -1.49 -7.21 -13.25
C LEU A 236 -1.92 -8.36 -14.15
N TYR A 237 -2.53 -9.41 -13.57
CA TYR A 237 -2.88 -10.62 -14.30
C TYR A 237 -4.37 -10.80 -14.54
N CYS A 238 -5.22 -9.84 -14.13
CA CYS A 238 -6.64 -9.87 -14.49
C CYS A 238 -6.78 -9.74 -16.02
N PRO A 239 -7.55 -10.64 -16.68
CA PRO A 239 -7.87 -10.51 -18.10
C PRO A 239 -8.67 -9.23 -18.40
N GLU A 240 -8.43 -8.62 -19.56
CA GLU A 240 -9.09 -7.37 -19.97
C GLU A 240 -10.63 -7.50 -20.00
N GLY A 241 -11.15 -8.67 -20.40
CA GLY A 241 -12.59 -8.93 -20.43
C GLY A 241 -13.28 -8.93 -19.06
N LEU A 242 -12.51 -8.96 -17.96
CA LEU A 242 -13.02 -8.93 -16.59
C LEU A 242 -12.79 -7.59 -15.88
N TYR A 243 -12.28 -6.59 -16.60
CA TYR A 243 -11.94 -5.30 -15.99
C TYR A 243 -13.15 -4.57 -15.40
N ASP A 244 -14.26 -4.53 -16.13
CA ASP A 244 -15.48 -3.88 -15.65
C ASP A 244 -16.22 -4.78 -14.64
N SER A 245 -16.39 -6.07 -14.93
CA SER A 245 -17.20 -6.99 -14.13
C SER A 245 -16.55 -7.45 -12.82
N LEU A 246 -15.22 -7.49 -12.76
CA LEU A 246 -14.48 -8.01 -11.60
C LEU A 246 -13.47 -6.99 -11.06
N LEU A 247 -12.52 -6.53 -11.89
CA LEU A 247 -11.40 -5.73 -11.40
C LEU A 247 -11.87 -4.45 -10.71
N SER A 248 -12.69 -3.63 -11.40
CA SER A 248 -13.16 -2.37 -10.82
C SER A 248 -14.07 -2.58 -9.60
N ASN A 249 -14.95 -3.58 -9.66
CA ASN A 249 -15.86 -3.92 -8.57
C ASN A 249 -15.12 -4.34 -7.29
N VAL A 250 -13.90 -4.87 -7.40
CA VAL A 250 -13.03 -5.16 -6.27
C VAL A 250 -12.19 -3.94 -5.87
N LEU A 251 -11.59 -3.24 -6.84
CA LEU A 251 -10.63 -2.18 -6.55
C LEU A 251 -11.26 -0.92 -5.96
N VAL A 252 -12.49 -0.57 -6.34
CA VAL A 252 -13.18 0.60 -5.78
C VAL A 252 -13.40 0.46 -4.27
N PRO A 253 -14.10 -0.58 -3.77
CA PRO A 253 -14.28 -0.73 -2.32
C PRO A 253 -12.97 -0.98 -1.57
N TYR A 254 -12.02 -1.70 -2.16
CA TYR A 254 -10.70 -1.89 -1.55
C TYR A 254 -9.94 -0.56 -1.39
N SER A 255 -9.95 0.29 -2.41
CA SER A 255 -9.29 1.61 -2.36
C SER A 255 -10.02 2.55 -1.39
N ALA A 256 -11.34 2.46 -1.28
CA ALA A 256 -12.13 3.19 -0.29
C ALA A 256 -11.77 2.77 1.14
N ASN A 257 -11.63 1.46 1.38
CA ASN A 257 -11.17 0.95 2.67
C ASN A 257 -9.75 1.47 3.03
N LEU A 258 -8.81 1.42 2.08
CA LEU A 258 -7.46 1.97 2.28
C LEU A 258 -7.49 3.46 2.59
N TYR A 259 -8.26 4.26 1.84
CA TYR A 259 -8.39 5.69 2.08
C TYR A 259 -8.95 5.98 3.47
N LYS A 260 -10.09 5.37 3.83
CA LYS A 260 -10.73 5.53 5.15
C LYS A 260 -9.78 5.19 6.28
N ARG A 261 -9.08 4.05 6.18
CA ARG A 261 -8.10 3.58 7.17
C ARG A 261 -6.96 4.59 7.33
N LEU A 262 -6.29 4.93 6.23
CA LEU A 262 -5.13 5.81 6.26
C LEU A 262 -5.51 7.21 6.76
N ASP A 263 -6.60 7.76 6.25
CA ASP A 263 -7.04 9.09 6.64
C ASP A 263 -7.40 9.16 8.12
N ALA A 264 -8.24 8.24 8.62
CA ALA A 264 -8.63 8.22 10.03
C ALA A 264 -7.42 8.10 10.97
N GLN A 265 -6.48 7.22 10.64
CA GLN A 265 -5.31 6.98 11.48
C GLN A 265 -4.30 8.13 11.45
N TRP A 266 -4.08 8.76 10.28
CA TRP A 266 -3.25 9.96 10.18
C TRP A 266 -3.89 11.17 10.86
N CYS A 267 -5.21 11.35 10.72
CA CYS A 267 -5.95 12.39 11.44
C CYS A 267 -5.83 12.21 12.96
N GLN A 268 -5.97 10.98 13.45
CA GLN A 268 -5.79 10.67 14.87
C GLN A 268 -4.35 10.91 15.32
N LEU A 269 -3.35 10.58 14.52
CA LEU A 269 -1.94 10.78 14.87
C LEU A 269 -1.54 12.26 14.90
N LEU A 270 -2.11 13.06 13.99
CA LEU A 270 -1.82 14.49 13.84
C LEU A 270 -2.74 15.41 14.66
N ALA A 271 -3.68 14.85 15.41
CA ALA A 271 -4.63 15.63 16.21
C ALA A 271 -3.90 16.52 17.23
N PRO A 272 -4.22 17.83 17.32
CA PRO A 272 -3.58 18.75 18.27
C PRO A 272 -3.67 18.29 19.72
N GLU A 273 -4.80 17.70 20.11
CA GLU A 273 -5.01 17.13 21.44
C GLU A 273 -4.01 16.03 21.78
N ARG A 274 -3.56 15.26 20.77
CA ARG A 274 -2.58 14.18 20.97
C ARG A 274 -1.19 14.74 21.19
N ALA A 275 -0.84 15.84 20.51
CA ALA A 275 0.43 16.54 20.71
C ALA A 275 0.54 17.21 22.10
N ALA A 276 -0.59 17.56 22.72
CA ALA A 276 -0.65 18.18 24.05
C ALA A 276 -0.61 17.16 25.22
N ARG A 277 -0.71 15.85 24.94
CA ARG A 277 -0.71 14.82 25.99
C ARG A 277 0.70 14.57 26.50
N VAL A 278 0.86 14.56 27.83
CA VAL A 278 2.05 14.01 28.49
C VAL A 278 1.90 12.50 28.49
N MET A 279 2.85 11.81 27.87
CA MET A 279 2.84 10.35 27.72
C MET A 279 3.91 9.74 28.61
N SER A 280 3.64 8.57 29.19
CA SER A 280 4.69 7.76 29.80
C SER A 280 5.63 7.21 28.72
N ASP A 281 6.84 6.78 29.11
CA ASP A 281 7.81 6.19 28.17
C ASP A 281 7.23 4.98 27.43
N GLU A 282 6.46 4.15 28.12
CA GLU A 282 5.78 2.99 27.52
C GLU A 282 4.72 3.42 26.49
N GLN A 283 3.92 4.44 26.81
CA GLN A 283 2.94 4.97 25.86
C GLN A 283 3.64 5.58 24.64
N LEU A 284 4.73 6.32 24.85
CA LEU A 284 5.54 6.89 23.77
C LEU A 284 6.15 5.82 22.87
N ARG A 285 6.61 4.70 23.46
CA ARG A 285 7.13 3.54 22.74
C ARG A 285 6.06 2.96 21.81
N LYS A 286 4.87 2.65 22.34
CA LYS A 286 3.74 2.11 21.56
C LYS A 286 3.29 3.03 20.43
N GLU A 287 3.19 4.32 20.71
CA GLU A 287 2.84 5.33 19.71
C GLU A 287 3.88 5.43 18.59
N THR A 288 5.17 5.40 18.95
CA THR A 288 6.26 5.43 17.97
C THR A 288 6.21 4.21 17.04
N VAL A 289 5.93 3.04 17.60
CA VAL A 289 5.77 1.80 16.85
C VAL A 289 4.57 1.90 15.90
N TYR A 290 3.42 2.33 16.41
CA TYR A 290 2.20 2.54 15.63
C TYR A 290 2.42 3.53 14.46
N GLU A 291 3.04 4.68 14.73
CA GLU A 291 3.41 5.66 13.71
C GLU A 291 4.29 5.02 12.62
N LYS A 292 5.31 4.26 13.00
CA LYS A 292 6.23 3.66 12.03
C LYS A 292 5.54 2.57 11.18
N ILE A 293 4.65 1.78 11.75
CA ILE A 293 3.84 0.81 10.99
C ILE A 293 2.91 1.53 10.01
N LEU A 294 2.26 2.62 10.43
CA LEU A 294 1.42 3.44 9.55
C LEU A 294 2.23 4.06 8.41
N ILE A 295 3.42 4.58 8.70
CA ILE A 295 4.37 5.07 7.68
C ILE A 295 4.75 3.96 6.69
N GLU A 296 5.07 2.77 7.20
CA GLU A 296 5.42 1.62 6.34
C GLU A 296 4.27 1.24 5.40
N LEU A 297 3.01 1.20 5.88
CA LEU A 297 1.84 0.94 5.03
C LEU A 297 1.64 2.06 4.00
N THR A 298 1.67 3.32 4.45
CA THR A 298 1.45 4.51 3.62
C THR A 298 2.44 4.54 2.45
N ARG A 299 3.72 4.27 2.72
CA ARG A 299 4.77 4.19 1.69
C ARG A 299 4.57 3.02 0.74
N GLU A 300 4.11 1.87 1.23
CA GLU A 300 3.90 0.68 0.40
C GLU A 300 2.75 0.89 -0.58
N VAL A 301 1.62 1.45 -0.13
CA VAL A 301 0.45 1.74 -0.99
C VAL A 301 0.84 2.54 -2.23
N ILE A 302 1.58 3.64 -2.07
CA ILE A 302 2.03 4.45 -3.21
C ILE A 302 3.07 3.75 -4.06
N THR A 303 3.90 2.90 -3.45
CA THR A 303 4.88 2.10 -4.21
C THR A 303 4.14 1.17 -5.16
N VAL A 304 3.12 0.45 -4.67
CA VAL A 304 2.30 -0.43 -5.48
C VAL A 304 1.55 0.34 -6.57
N PHE A 305 0.90 1.46 -6.26
CA PHE A 305 0.26 2.29 -7.27
C PHE A 305 1.26 2.77 -8.35
N SER A 306 2.45 3.18 -7.94
CA SER A 306 3.51 3.65 -8.85
C SER A 306 4.07 2.54 -9.73
N ASP A 307 4.11 1.31 -9.25
CA ASP A 307 4.63 0.16 -9.99
C ASP A 307 3.59 -0.37 -10.96
N LEU A 308 2.31 -0.41 -10.56
CA LEU A 308 1.18 -0.71 -11.45
C LEU A 308 1.06 0.30 -12.59
N MET A 309 1.36 1.57 -12.31
CA MET A 309 1.37 2.66 -13.30
C MET A 309 2.76 2.93 -13.88
N SER A 310 3.71 2.00 -13.74
CA SER A 310 5.11 2.19 -14.18
C SER A 310 5.24 2.45 -15.68
N GLY A 311 4.28 1.96 -16.48
CA GLY A 311 4.20 2.25 -17.91
C GLY A 311 4.10 3.74 -18.25
N LEU A 312 3.66 4.59 -17.31
CA LEU A 312 3.54 6.04 -17.51
C LEU A 312 4.86 6.79 -17.34
N ARG A 313 5.88 6.17 -16.73
CA ARG A 313 7.15 6.85 -16.41
C ARG A 313 7.86 7.28 -17.70
N LYS A 314 8.28 8.54 -17.76
CA LYS A 314 9.15 9.04 -18.83
C LYS A 314 10.57 8.52 -18.58
N ALA A 315 11.03 7.56 -19.38
CA ALA A 315 12.44 7.18 -19.39
C ALA A 315 13.26 8.30 -20.05
N LYS A 316 14.49 8.56 -19.59
CA LYS A 316 15.38 9.58 -20.18
C LYS A 316 15.64 9.35 -21.67
N ASP A 317 15.59 8.09 -22.11
CA ASP A 317 16.00 7.67 -23.47
C ASP A 317 14.89 6.97 -24.26
N LYS A 318 13.65 6.94 -23.75
CA LYS A 318 12.50 6.45 -24.51
C LYS A 318 11.34 7.46 -24.40
N PRO A 319 10.60 7.74 -25.49
CA PRO A 319 9.32 8.43 -25.36
C PRO A 319 8.49 7.71 -24.30
N ALA A 320 7.68 8.46 -23.54
CA ALA A 320 6.84 7.92 -22.47
C ALA A 320 6.30 6.55 -22.86
N GLY A 321 6.55 5.52 -22.03
CA GLY A 321 6.13 4.16 -22.35
C GLY A 321 4.65 4.17 -22.73
N ALA A 322 4.30 3.53 -23.84
CA ALA A 322 2.88 3.38 -24.16
C ALA A 322 2.23 2.64 -22.97
N PRO A 323 1.20 3.21 -22.32
CA PRO A 323 0.57 2.54 -21.18
C PRO A 323 0.08 1.17 -21.61
N ASN A 324 0.34 0.14 -20.78
CA ASN A 324 -0.21 -1.19 -21.01
C ASN A 324 -1.75 -1.16 -20.88
N ALA A 325 -2.42 -2.26 -21.26
CA ALA A 325 -3.88 -2.32 -21.25
C ALA A 325 -4.47 -2.01 -19.86
N THR A 326 -3.88 -2.57 -18.81
CA THR A 326 -4.27 -2.32 -17.42
C THR A 326 -4.15 -0.83 -17.05
N CYS A 327 -3.02 -0.19 -17.35
CA CYS A 327 -2.81 1.25 -17.13
C CYS A 327 -3.86 2.08 -17.89
N LYS A 328 -4.12 1.75 -19.15
CA LYS A 328 -5.13 2.46 -19.97
C LYS A 328 -6.52 2.32 -19.38
N TYR A 329 -6.88 1.13 -18.91
CA TYR A 329 -8.15 0.89 -18.26
C TYR A 329 -8.28 1.67 -16.94
N LEU A 330 -7.28 1.57 -16.06
CA LEU A 330 -7.26 2.29 -14.78
C LEU A 330 -7.36 3.80 -14.98
N LEU A 331 -6.64 4.38 -15.95
CA LEU A 331 -6.73 5.82 -16.28
C LEU A 331 -8.11 6.25 -16.77
N ARG A 332 -8.91 5.34 -17.34
CA ARG A 332 -10.26 5.61 -17.85
C ARG A 332 -11.35 5.37 -16.80
N ASN A 333 -11.05 4.59 -15.76
CA ASN A 333 -11.98 4.31 -14.68
C ASN A 333 -11.86 5.38 -13.59
N ASP A 334 -12.67 6.43 -13.70
CA ASP A 334 -12.67 7.59 -12.81
C ASP A 334 -12.77 7.21 -11.32
N ASN A 335 -13.54 6.16 -11.00
CA ASN A 335 -13.75 5.72 -9.62
C ASN A 335 -12.47 5.13 -9.02
N VAL A 336 -11.77 4.25 -9.76
CA VAL A 336 -10.53 3.65 -9.27
C VAL A 336 -9.41 4.68 -9.22
N ILE A 337 -9.15 5.39 -10.32
CA ILE A 337 -8.04 6.34 -10.37
C ILE A 337 -8.28 7.56 -9.47
N GLY A 338 -9.54 8.00 -9.33
CA GLY A 338 -9.93 9.07 -8.41
C GLY A 338 -9.59 8.71 -6.97
N MET A 339 -9.91 7.50 -6.52
CA MET A 339 -9.53 7.03 -5.18
C MET A 339 -8.00 6.99 -4.98
N TRP A 340 -7.24 6.53 -5.97
CA TRP A 340 -5.77 6.49 -5.88
C TRP A 340 -5.16 7.89 -5.84
N ILE A 341 -5.73 8.83 -6.60
CA ILE A 341 -5.36 10.25 -6.56
C ILE A 341 -5.68 10.85 -5.19
N MET A 342 -6.86 10.59 -4.63
CA MET A 342 -7.24 11.08 -3.30
C MET A 342 -6.27 10.58 -2.22
N ILE A 343 -5.92 9.29 -2.25
CA ILE A 343 -4.91 8.70 -1.36
C ILE A 343 -3.57 9.42 -1.53
N ALA A 344 -3.09 9.59 -2.77
CA ALA A 344 -1.81 10.25 -3.04
C ALA A 344 -1.79 11.74 -2.65
N ILE A 345 -2.88 12.47 -2.87
CA ILE A 345 -3.05 13.87 -2.42
C ILE A 345 -2.93 13.93 -0.91
N ARG A 346 -3.64 13.06 -0.19
CA ARG A 346 -3.59 13.00 1.27
C ARG A 346 -2.16 12.78 1.77
N MET A 347 -1.42 11.93 1.07
CA MET A 347 -0.03 11.59 1.37
C MET A 347 0.97 12.72 1.08
N VAL A 348 0.73 13.55 0.06
CA VAL A 348 1.54 14.76 -0.18
C VAL A 348 1.47 15.73 1.00
N ALA A 349 0.35 15.74 1.74
CA ALA A 349 0.15 16.59 2.91
C ALA A 349 0.75 16.01 4.22
N LEU A 350 1.43 14.86 4.19
CA LEU A 350 2.00 14.23 5.38
C LEU A 350 3.41 14.76 5.72
N PRO A 351 3.82 14.69 6.99
CA PRO A 351 5.17 15.06 7.42
C PRO A 351 6.26 14.05 7.01
N ASP A 352 5.89 12.91 6.41
CA ASP A 352 6.85 11.92 5.91
C ASP A 352 7.40 12.31 4.52
N THR A 353 8.62 12.84 4.52
CA THR A 353 9.37 13.25 3.32
C THR A 353 9.45 12.16 2.23
N ILE A 354 9.65 10.90 2.60
CA ILE A 354 9.77 9.79 1.63
C ILE A 354 8.43 9.55 0.95
N CYS A 355 7.35 9.55 1.73
CA CYS A 355 6.01 9.39 1.20
C CYS A 355 5.60 10.57 0.30
N VAL A 356 5.89 11.81 0.70
CA VAL A 356 5.63 13.01 -0.11
C VAL A 356 6.37 12.93 -1.45
N ASN A 357 7.64 12.53 -1.44
CA ASN A 357 8.42 12.37 -2.66
C ASN A 357 7.80 11.32 -3.60
N LYS A 358 7.52 10.11 -3.09
CA LYS A 358 6.90 9.04 -3.88
C LYS A 358 5.53 9.45 -4.44
N SER A 359 4.69 10.09 -3.63
CA SER A 359 3.35 10.53 -4.02
C SER A 359 3.39 11.62 -5.08
N THR A 360 4.31 12.58 -4.93
CA THR A 360 4.57 13.63 -5.92
C THR A 360 4.99 13.02 -7.26
N LEU A 361 5.94 12.07 -7.25
CA LEU A 361 6.40 11.40 -8.48
C LEU A 361 5.27 10.60 -9.15
N PHE A 362 4.47 9.87 -8.36
CA PHE A 362 3.30 9.15 -8.86
C PHE A 362 2.33 10.09 -9.59
N LEU A 363 1.92 11.18 -8.92
CA LEU A 363 0.98 12.16 -9.46
C LEU A 363 1.56 12.92 -10.66
N GLN A 364 2.85 13.27 -10.66
CA GLN A 364 3.53 13.87 -11.80
C GLN A 364 3.46 13.01 -13.06
N ASN A 365 3.51 11.68 -12.91
CA ASN A 365 3.38 10.75 -14.04
C ASN A 365 1.92 10.61 -14.51
N LEU A 366 0.93 10.84 -13.64
CA LEU A 366 -0.49 10.75 -13.96
C LEU A 366 -1.05 12.01 -14.64
N ILE A 367 -0.70 13.21 -14.15
CA ILE A 367 -1.27 14.49 -14.60
C ILE A 367 -1.32 14.64 -16.13
N PRO A 368 -0.26 14.30 -16.91
CA PRO A 368 -0.28 14.47 -18.36
C PRO A 368 -1.37 13.67 -19.08
N TYR A 369 -1.86 12.59 -18.47
CA TYR A 369 -2.90 11.70 -19.02
C TYR A 369 -4.31 12.07 -18.55
N LEU A 370 -4.42 12.82 -17.45
CA LEU A 370 -5.69 13.14 -16.79
C LEU A 370 -6.09 14.61 -16.89
N ASN A 371 -5.23 15.48 -17.42
CA ASN A 371 -5.47 16.91 -17.48
C ASN A 371 -6.75 17.32 -18.24
N ASN A 372 -7.22 16.49 -19.18
CA ASN A 372 -8.45 16.71 -19.93
C ASN A 372 -9.69 16.10 -19.26
N ASN A 373 -9.53 15.36 -18.15
CA ASN A 373 -10.62 14.72 -17.43
C ASN A 373 -11.27 15.70 -16.43
N LYS A 374 -12.29 16.42 -16.90
CA LYS A 374 -12.99 17.45 -16.13
C LYS A 374 -13.54 16.97 -14.78
N LYS A 375 -13.91 15.70 -14.64
CA LYS A 375 -14.44 15.15 -13.39
C LYS A 375 -13.40 15.14 -12.28
N LEU A 376 -12.11 15.01 -12.63
CA LEU A 376 -11.01 14.96 -11.68
C LEU A 376 -10.35 16.33 -11.48
N ASN A 377 -10.80 17.39 -12.15
CA ASN A 377 -10.19 18.71 -12.06
C ASN A 377 -10.23 19.27 -10.63
N VAL A 378 -11.32 19.06 -9.89
CA VAL A 378 -11.40 19.52 -8.48
C VAL A 378 -10.29 18.87 -7.64
N LEU A 379 -10.06 17.56 -7.81
CA LEU A 379 -8.99 16.86 -7.11
C LEU A 379 -7.59 17.30 -7.57
N LEU A 380 -7.35 17.32 -8.88
CA LEU A 380 -6.01 17.51 -9.46
C LEU A 380 -5.57 18.98 -9.54
N CYS A 381 -6.50 19.91 -9.74
CA CYS A 381 -6.25 21.35 -9.76
C CYS A 381 -6.50 22.00 -8.39
N GLY A 382 -7.51 21.54 -7.66
CA GLY A 382 -7.89 22.09 -6.36
C GLY A 382 -7.08 21.47 -5.23
N ASP A 383 -7.51 20.29 -4.78
CA ASP A 383 -7.01 19.65 -3.55
C ASP A 383 -5.52 19.31 -3.63
N LEU A 384 -5.06 18.86 -4.80
CA LEU A 384 -3.66 18.54 -5.03
C LEU A 384 -2.76 19.79 -4.94
N LEU A 385 -3.19 20.90 -5.54
CA LEU A 385 -2.42 22.14 -5.51
C LEU A 385 -2.33 22.68 -4.07
N GLN A 386 -3.46 22.71 -3.36
CA GLN A 386 -3.51 23.13 -1.96
C GLN A 386 -2.63 22.24 -1.07
N SER A 387 -2.74 20.91 -1.24
CA SER A 387 -1.94 19.94 -0.48
C SER A 387 -0.44 20.08 -0.76
N SER A 388 -0.07 20.34 -2.02
CA SER A 388 1.33 20.56 -2.42
C SER A 388 1.90 21.86 -1.83
N ILE A 389 1.10 22.93 -1.79
CA ILE A 389 1.47 24.20 -1.13
C ILE A 389 1.63 23.97 0.37
N LYS A 390 0.67 23.30 1.03
CA LYS A 390 0.76 22.97 2.47
C LYS A 390 2.02 22.18 2.77
N SER A 391 2.34 21.20 1.93
CA SER A 391 3.58 20.43 1.99
C SER A 391 4.83 21.32 1.89
N LEU A 392 4.85 22.27 0.95
CA LEU A 392 5.96 23.21 0.77
C LEU A 392 6.18 24.10 2.00
N MET A 393 5.10 24.49 2.68
CA MET A 393 5.17 25.30 3.90
C MET A 393 5.67 24.51 5.11
N MET A 394 5.38 23.20 5.15
CA MET A 394 5.71 22.32 6.28
C MET A 394 7.14 21.74 6.19
N HIS A 395 7.60 21.38 4.99
CA HIS A 395 8.87 20.69 4.82
C HIS A 395 10.09 21.63 4.76
N LYS A 396 11.28 21.06 4.99
CA LYS A 396 12.57 21.77 4.94
C LYS A 396 13.09 21.95 3.52
N GLU A 397 14.18 22.71 3.39
CA GLU A 397 14.79 23.14 2.13
C GLU A 397 15.04 22.00 1.13
N GLU A 398 15.41 20.81 1.63
CA GLU A 398 15.64 19.60 0.82
C GLU A 398 14.45 19.24 -0.10
N MET A 399 13.22 19.53 0.33
CA MET A 399 12.00 19.23 -0.43
C MET A 399 11.50 20.40 -1.29
N HIS A 400 11.94 21.63 -1.01
CA HIS A 400 11.35 22.82 -1.62
C HIS A 400 11.46 22.81 -3.14
N GLN A 401 12.63 22.46 -3.67
CA GLN A 401 12.84 22.46 -5.11
C GLN A 401 11.96 21.42 -5.83
N GLN A 402 11.76 20.25 -5.23
CA GLN A 402 10.87 19.23 -5.77
C GLN A 402 9.41 19.68 -5.74
N LEU A 403 8.93 20.18 -4.60
CA LEU A 403 7.55 20.62 -4.44
C LEU A 403 7.22 21.84 -5.31
N ILE A 404 8.14 22.81 -5.44
CA ILE A 404 7.98 23.95 -6.35
C ILE A 404 7.87 23.48 -7.80
N ASN A 405 8.72 22.52 -8.21
CA ASN A 405 8.64 21.97 -9.56
C ASN A 405 7.30 21.27 -9.79
N PHE A 406 6.82 20.52 -8.80
CA PHE A 406 5.54 19.85 -8.89
C PHE A 406 4.36 20.82 -8.95
N ILE A 407 4.33 21.84 -8.09
CA ILE A 407 3.33 22.91 -8.12
C ILE A 407 3.33 23.62 -9.47
N ALA A 408 4.52 23.92 -10.02
CA ALA A 408 4.63 24.49 -11.36
C ALA A 408 4.07 23.56 -12.44
N ASP A 409 4.32 22.26 -12.35
CA ASP A 409 3.79 21.27 -13.31
C ASP A 409 2.25 21.24 -13.25
N ILE A 410 1.64 21.18 -12.05
CA ILE A 410 0.18 21.26 -11.86
C ILE A 410 -0.37 22.54 -12.50
N TYR A 411 0.24 23.68 -12.15
CA TYR A 411 -0.20 24.99 -12.63
C TYR A 411 -0.21 25.06 -14.15
N VAL A 412 0.84 24.52 -14.80
CA VAL A 412 0.98 24.49 -16.26
C VAL A 412 -0.06 23.59 -16.91
N TYR A 413 -0.29 22.39 -16.38
CA TYR A 413 -1.22 21.43 -16.98
C TYR A 413 -2.67 21.89 -16.91
N TYR A 414 -3.04 22.64 -15.87
CA TYR A 414 -4.41 23.14 -15.66
C TYR A 414 -4.59 24.62 -15.99
N PHE A 415 -3.53 25.33 -16.41
CA PHE A 415 -3.60 26.78 -16.69
C PHE A 415 -4.70 27.16 -17.68
N ASN A 416 -4.88 26.36 -18.73
CA ASN A 416 -5.91 26.61 -19.75
C ASN A 416 -7.27 25.98 -19.40
N ASN A 417 -7.30 25.04 -18.45
CA ASN A 417 -8.50 24.27 -18.14
C ASN A 417 -9.28 24.89 -16.98
N ASP A 418 -8.61 25.38 -15.94
CA ASP A 418 -9.24 25.91 -14.70
C ASP A 418 -8.45 27.08 -14.08
N LEU A 419 -8.16 28.11 -14.88
CA LEU A 419 -7.38 29.27 -14.44
C LEU A 419 -7.96 29.97 -13.19
N GLU A 420 -9.28 30.06 -13.08
CA GLU A 420 -9.93 30.75 -11.95
C GLU A 420 -9.71 29.99 -10.64
N MET A 421 -9.76 28.65 -10.66
CA MET A 421 -9.45 27.83 -9.47
C MET A 421 -8.00 28.03 -9.03
N LEU A 422 -7.06 27.98 -10.00
CA LEU A 422 -5.65 28.24 -9.74
C LEU A 422 -5.41 29.63 -9.12
N LYS A 423 -6.06 30.67 -9.66
CA LYS A 423 -5.99 32.04 -9.13
C LYS A 423 -6.51 32.11 -7.70
N ASN A 424 -7.67 31.54 -7.43
CA ASN A 424 -8.29 31.58 -6.10
C ASN A 424 -7.38 30.93 -5.05
N ILE A 425 -6.77 29.80 -5.38
CA ILE A 425 -5.83 29.13 -4.46
C ILE A 425 -4.57 29.98 -4.23
N MET A 426 -4.00 30.57 -5.29
CA MET A 426 -2.82 31.42 -5.16
C MET A 426 -3.11 32.72 -4.38
N LEU A 427 -4.32 33.27 -4.49
CA LEU A 427 -4.75 34.46 -3.75
C LEU A 427 -4.92 34.21 -2.24
N ASN A 428 -5.15 32.96 -1.84
CA ASN A 428 -5.24 32.59 -0.42
C ASN A 428 -3.87 32.52 0.28
N LEU A 429 -2.76 32.73 -0.43
CA LEU A 429 -1.43 32.74 0.17
C LEU A 429 -1.18 34.04 0.96
N PRO A 430 -0.53 33.97 2.14
CA PRO A 430 -0.37 35.13 3.03
C PRO A 430 0.32 36.37 2.42
N HIS A 431 1.15 36.19 1.40
CA HIS A 431 1.91 37.26 0.74
C HIS A 431 1.40 37.61 -0.68
N ALA A 432 0.39 36.88 -1.15
CA ALA A 432 -0.17 37.06 -2.48
C ALA A 432 -1.18 38.20 -2.50
N ASP A 433 -1.18 38.94 -3.61
CA ASP A 433 -2.19 39.93 -3.94
C ASP A 433 -2.59 39.74 -5.40
N ILE A 434 -3.70 40.38 -5.80
CA ILE A 434 -4.25 40.28 -7.15
C ILE A 434 -3.20 40.65 -8.21
N SER A 435 -2.37 41.66 -7.94
CA SER A 435 -1.35 42.14 -8.87
C SER A 435 -0.24 41.11 -9.08
N LYS A 436 0.27 40.50 -8.01
CA LYS A 436 1.30 39.45 -8.07
C LYS A 436 0.80 38.19 -8.76
N VAL A 437 -0.42 37.76 -8.46
CA VAL A 437 -1.04 36.59 -9.11
C VAL A 437 -1.28 36.87 -10.60
N ASN A 438 -1.74 38.06 -10.96
CA ASN A 438 -1.89 38.46 -12.36
C ASN A 438 -0.55 38.54 -13.10
N ALA A 439 0.51 39.03 -12.44
CA ALA A 439 1.86 39.04 -13.00
C ALA A 439 2.39 37.62 -13.24
N LEU A 440 2.20 36.71 -12.28
CA LEU A 440 2.53 35.29 -12.44
C LEU A 440 1.79 34.69 -13.65
N ASN A 441 0.49 34.90 -13.73
CA ASN A 441 -0.34 34.39 -14.84
C ASN A 441 0.09 34.94 -16.19
N LYS A 442 0.41 36.22 -16.28
CA LYS A 442 0.91 36.84 -17.51
C LYS A 442 2.23 36.21 -17.95
N ASN A 443 3.15 35.98 -17.01
CA ASN A 443 4.44 35.35 -17.28
C ASN A 443 4.27 33.88 -17.71
N VAL A 444 3.44 33.11 -17.01
CA VAL A 444 3.13 31.72 -17.36
C VAL A 444 2.49 31.65 -18.75
N LYS A 445 1.47 32.46 -19.03
CA LYS A 445 0.80 32.51 -20.34
C LYS A 445 1.77 32.83 -21.48
N LYS A 446 2.69 33.78 -21.25
CA LYS A 446 3.73 34.13 -22.22
C LYS A 446 4.64 32.95 -22.53
N GLU A 447 5.08 32.23 -21.51
CA GLU A 447 5.98 31.09 -21.67
C GLU A 447 5.26 29.84 -22.19
N MET A 448 3.93 29.73 -22.00
CA MET A 448 3.09 28.65 -22.53
C MET A 448 2.65 28.84 -23.99
N ALA A 449 2.85 30.01 -24.59
CA ALA A 449 2.51 30.26 -26.00
C ALA A 449 3.10 29.26 -27.03
N PRO A 450 4.28 28.63 -26.84
CA PRO A 450 4.83 27.64 -27.75
C PRO A 450 4.51 26.18 -27.36
N PHE A 451 3.43 25.90 -26.62
CA PHE A 451 2.99 24.53 -26.36
C PHE A 451 2.51 23.85 -27.64
N ILE A 452 3.01 22.65 -27.91
CA ILE A 452 2.61 21.82 -29.03
C ILE A 452 1.76 20.67 -28.50
N GLN A 453 0.61 20.44 -29.13
CA GLN A 453 -0.23 19.27 -28.86
C GLN A 453 0.36 18.06 -29.60
N VAL A 454 0.72 17.00 -28.88
CA VAL A 454 1.22 15.74 -29.46
C VAL A 454 0.36 14.61 -28.92
N ASN A 455 -0.31 13.87 -29.80
CA ASN A 455 -1.17 12.72 -29.45
C ASN A 455 -2.26 13.04 -28.40
N GLY A 456 -2.88 14.22 -28.48
CA GLY A 456 -3.95 14.62 -27.54
C GLY A 456 -3.48 15.03 -26.14
N ALA A 457 -2.18 14.92 -25.84
CA ALA A 457 -1.58 15.41 -24.60
C ALA A 457 -0.86 16.75 -24.83
N ASN A 458 -1.01 17.69 -23.89
CA ASN A 458 -0.23 18.92 -23.88
C ASN A 458 1.21 18.59 -23.45
N VAL A 459 2.16 18.66 -24.39
CA VAL A 459 3.57 18.38 -24.09
C VAL A 459 4.30 19.70 -23.87
N CYS A 460 4.63 19.98 -22.61
CA CYS A 460 5.51 21.09 -22.27
C CYS A 460 6.92 20.81 -22.80
N ASN A 461 7.46 21.68 -23.66
CA ASN A 461 8.87 21.59 -24.02
C ASN A 461 9.74 21.87 -22.77
N ALA A 462 10.90 21.21 -22.67
CA ALA A 462 11.74 21.28 -21.48
C ALA A 462 12.23 22.71 -21.13
N LYS A 463 12.40 23.57 -22.14
CA LYS A 463 12.84 24.97 -21.96
C LYS A 463 11.74 25.84 -21.35
N THR A 464 10.50 25.69 -21.82
CA THR A 464 9.30 26.34 -21.30
C THR A 464 9.02 25.90 -19.87
N SER A 465 9.12 24.60 -19.57
CA SER A 465 8.98 24.07 -18.21
C SER A 465 9.98 24.73 -17.25
N LYS A 466 11.25 24.89 -17.66
CA LYS A 466 12.30 25.50 -16.82
C LYS A 466 11.98 26.94 -16.45
N LYS A 467 11.48 27.75 -17.38
CA LYS A 467 11.15 29.16 -17.10
C LYS A 467 9.91 29.32 -16.24
N VAL A 468 8.86 28.54 -16.48
CA VAL A 468 7.67 28.55 -15.62
C VAL A 468 8.03 28.17 -14.19
N ARG A 469 8.87 27.13 -14.02
CA ARG A 469 9.41 26.75 -12.70
C ARG A 469 10.19 27.88 -12.02
N ALA A 470 10.94 28.69 -12.78
CA ALA A 470 11.64 29.85 -12.22
C ALA A 470 10.67 30.93 -11.70
N HIS A 471 9.63 31.26 -12.47
CA HIS A 471 8.58 32.19 -12.01
C HIS A 471 7.83 31.67 -10.78
N MET A 472 7.49 30.37 -10.78
CA MET A 472 6.83 29.73 -9.65
C MET A 472 7.72 29.74 -8.40
N LYS A 473 9.02 29.46 -8.56
CA LYS A 473 10.00 29.55 -7.47
C LYS A 473 10.04 30.95 -6.87
N GLN A 474 10.14 31.99 -7.70
CA GLN A 474 10.13 33.38 -7.22
C GLN A 474 8.86 33.71 -6.44
N PHE A 475 7.71 33.24 -6.91
CA PHE A 475 6.42 33.49 -6.28
C PHE A 475 6.24 32.74 -4.96
N LEU A 476 6.70 31.49 -4.85
CA LEU A 476 6.49 30.63 -3.67
C LEU A 476 7.61 30.71 -2.63
N ASN A 477 8.78 31.26 -2.97
CA ASN A 477 9.91 31.38 -2.02
C ASN A 477 9.53 31.98 -0.65
N PRO A 478 8.63 32.99 -0.55
CA PRO A 478 8.25 33.57 0.74
C PRO A 478 7.50 32.64 1.71
N ILE A 479 6.95 31.50 1.24
CA ILE A 479 6.19 30.57 2.07
C ILE A 479 6.93 29.24 2.33
N CYS A 480 8.06 29.02 1.66
CA CYS A 480 8.91 27.84 1.82
C CYS A 480 9.31 27.65 3.28
N GLY A 481 8.97 26.50 3.86
CA GLY A 481 9.35 26.16 5.24
C GLY A 481 8.79 27.10 6.31
N LYS A 482 7.74 27.88 6.01
CA LYS A 482 7.13 28.82 6.98
C LYS A 482 6.70 28.14 8.29
N TYR A 483 6.36 26.85 8.23
CA TYR A 483 5.98 26.02 9.36
C TYR A 483 6.95 24.87 9.61
N SER A 484 8.16 24.92 9.04
CA SER A 484 9.14 23.85 9.24
C SER A 484 9.66 23.89 10.68
N GLY A 485 9.05 23.10 11.57
CA GLY A 485 9.63 22.74 12.85
C GLY A 485 10.84 21.81 12.68
N GLU A 486 11.43 21.34 13.79
CA GLU A 486 12.50 20.33 13.77
C GLU A 486 12.02 18.91 13.36
N PHE A 487 11.27 18.77 12.26
CA PHE A 487 11.01 17.46 11.67
C PHE A 487 12.32 16.96 11.04
N LYS A 488 13.00 16.02 11.70
CA LYS A 488 14.07 15.21 11.09
C LYS A 488 13.41 13.94 10.58
N SER A 489 13.71 13.53 9.35
CA SER A 489 13.15 12.33 8.69
C SER A 489 13.34 11.01 9.45
N THR A 490 14.18 11.01 10.49
CA THR A 490 14.49 9.87 11.36
C THR A 490 13.81 9.90 12.72
N LYS A 491 13.19 11.03 13.12
CA LYS A 491 12.53 11.19 14.42
C LYS A 491 11.01 11.05 14.27
N SER A 492 10.40 10.30 15.17
CA SER A 492 8.93 10.14 15.25
C SER A 492 8.26 11.49 15.55
N ILE A 493 7.14 11.77 14.90
CA ILE A 493 6.30 12.96 15.15
C ILE A 493 5.91 13.00 16.64
N VAL A 494 5.55 11.84 17.20
CA VAL A 494 5.19 11.70 18.61
C VAL A 494 6.38 12.07 19.51
N SER A 495 7.59 11.60 19.19
CA SER A 495 8.80 11.94 19.95
C SER A 495 9.15 13.43 19.92
N ILE A 496 8.87 14.12 18.80
CA ILE A 496 9.09 15.56 18.65
C ILE A 496 8.08 16.35 19.49
N SER A 497 6.81 15.92 19.50
CA SER A 497 5.76 16.58 20.30
C SER A 497 6.03 16.50 21.81
N ASN A 498 6.47 15.34 22.32
CA ASN A 498 6.74 15.16 23.75
C ASN A 498 7.97 15.97 24.21
N GLY A 499 9.05 15.99 23.42
CA GLY A 499 10.25 16.78 23.73
C GLY A 499 10.04 18.29 23.68
N ASN A 500 9.09 18.78 22.87
CA ASN A 500 8.71 20.18 22.86
C ASN A 500 7.86 20.57 24.08
N ASN A 501 7.06 19.66 24.65
CA ASN A 501 6.29 19.93 25.88
C ASN A 501 7.18 20.09 27.12
N GLU A 502 8.30 19.34 27.21
CA GLU A 502 9.28 19.55 28.28
C GLU A 502 9.97 20.92 28.17
N ARG A 503 10.19 21.41 26.94
CA ARG A 503 10.73 22.75 26.67
C ARG A 503 9.70 23.87 26.78
N MET A 504 8.42 23.61 26.51
CA MET A 504 7.34 24.62 26.62
C MET A 504 6.90 24.86 28.07
N LYS A 505 7.29 24.03 29.04
CA LYS A 505 7.16 24.36 30.47
C LYS A 505 7.96 25.61 30.91
N SER A 506 8.78 26.20 30.02
CA SER A 506 9.53 27.44 30.30
C SER A 506 9.16 28.65 29.42
N ALA A 507 8.16 28.56 28.55
CA ALA A 507 7.77 29.70 27.71
C ALA A 507 6.27 29.80 27.51
N ASP A 508 5.68 30.86 28.08
CA ASP A 508 4.27 31.17 27.99
C ASP A 508 3.97 32.10 26.79
N LYS A 509 2.76 31.92 26.24
CA LYS A 509 1.94 32.78 25.35
C LYS A 509 2.12 32.85 23.81
N LYS A 510 0.94 32.63 23.20
CA LYS A 510 0.34 33.13 21.95
C LYS A 510 0.71 32.43 20.63
N ALA A 511 -0.01 31.34 20.33
CA ALA A 511 -0.26 30.92 18.95
C ALA A 511 -1.65 31.39 18.51
N LYS A 512 -1.72 32.11 17.39
CA LYS A 512 -2.96 32.38 16.65
C LYS A 512 -3.28 31.14 15.82
N GLU A 513 -4.52 30.67 15.91
CA GLU A 513 -5.07 29.58 15.11
C GLU A 513 -5.01 29.93 13.62
N SER A 514 -4.67 28.93 12.81
CA SER A 514 -4.46 29.02 11.37
C SER A 514 -5.75 28.68 10.63
N PHE A 515 -6.18 29.58 9.74
CA PHE A 515 -7.36 29.47 8.86
C PHE A 515 -7.46 28.18 8.01
N LEU A 516 -6.40 27.36 7.92
CA LEU A 516 -6.39 26.10 7.17
C LEU A 516 -6.89 24.88 7.95
N ASP A 517 -7.23 25.03 9.24
CA ASP A 517 -7.78 23.95 10.06
C ASP A 517 -9.31 23.78 9.89
N ASP A 518 -9.99 24.81 9.35
CA ASP A 518 -11.45 24.81 9.11
C ASP A 518 -11.89 24.13 7.80
N LEU A 519 -10.96 23.81 6.89
CA LEU A 519 -11.23 22.98 5.71
C LEU A 519 -11.03 21.50 6.05
N SER A 520 -11.71 21.04 7.10
CA SER A 520 -11.65 19.66 7.57
C SER A 520 -13.01 18.97 7.41
N VAL A 521 -12.99 17.87 6.64
CA VAL A 521 -13.92 16.71 6.68
C VAL A 521 -15.38 16.97 6.28
N SER A 522 -16.02 18.07 6.66
CA SER A 522 -17.44 18.35 6.38
C SER A 522 -17.73 18.55 4.89
N TYR A 523 -16.81 19.19 4.16
CA TYR A 523 -16.97 19.45 2.73
C TYR A 523 -16.76 18.19 1.86
N LEU A 524 -16.01 17.21 2.37
CA LEU A 524 -15.76 15.93 1.68
C LEU A 524 -16.90 14.93 1.89
N SER A 525 -17.64 14.98 3.02
CA SER A 525 -18.80 14.09 3.24
C SER A 525 -20.01 14.47 2.37
N THR A 526 -20.14 15.76 2.01
CA THR A 526 -21.20 16.25 1.11
C THR A 526 -20.97 15.93 -0.37
N MET A 527 -19.78 15.46 -0.76
CA MET A 527 -19.48 15.08 -2.16
C MET A 527 -19.80 13.62 -2.51
N PHE A 528 -20.15 12.79 -1.51
CA PHE A 528 -20.45 11.37 -1.68
C PHE A 528 -21.85 10.95 -1.18
N GLN A 529 -22.80 11.90 -1.20
CA GLN A 529 -24.24 11.65 -1.40
C GLN A 529 -24.59 12.11 -2.81
#